data_AF-A0AAE0PK36-F1
#
_entry.id   AF-A0AAE0PK36-F1
#
_cell.length_a   1.000
_cell.length_b   1.000
_cell.length_c   1.000
_cell.angle_alpha   90.00
_cell.angle_beta   90.00
_cell.angle_gamma   90.00
#
_symmetry.space_group_name_H-M   'P 1'
#
loop_
_entity.id
_entity.type
_entity.pdbx_description
1 polymer ?
#
loop_
_entity_poly.entity_id
_entity_poly.type
_entity_poly.pdbx_seq_one_letter_code
_entity_poly.pdbx_strand_id
1 'polypeptide(L)'
;MKLGSVPIPKYLVRIRCSDLRRWKLAMECPDIDKVPRNLLTDRVRNFPRFDDFGKNLPLLSGFGFVGLVYGGLHCVAWNAPFSTTVERYLWRLSSIVITGTGLFTALLLIWTKSTPLWYIRSVRDGLWSTRDPIFRVFNFFIRRVTRWLDSVQLRLTASEKQQQDQTNRILGKTESTSYRHIELQRTASGSDEQEEEIIEFTEHRAIVWRASRMFASFARASIYALHFLTKASLDISIAACCALYVLARFYLVVISFVNLAYLPDSAYSLVSWSRYIPHFG
;
A
#
# COMPACT_ATOMS: atom_id res chain seq x y z
N MET A 1 -65.14 -12.74 -40.94
CA MET A 1 -64.69 -11.38 -40.58
C MET A 1 -63.57 -11.52 -39.54
N LYS A 2 -62.31 -11.53 -39.97
CA LYS A 2 -61.15 -11.67 -39.06
C LYS A 2 -60.75 -10.26 -38.59
N LEU A 3 -60.92 -9.98 -37.30
CA LEU A 3 -60.38 -8.78 -36.66
C LEU A 3 -58.85 -8.83 -36.77
N GLY A 4 -58.27 -7.87 -37.49
CA GLY A 4 -56.83 -7.75 -37.69
C GLY A 4 -56.10 -7.57 -36.37
N SER A 5 -55.05 -8.37 -36.16
CA SER A 5 -54.15 -8.25 -35.02
C SER A 5 -53.37 -6.94 -35.10
N VAL A 6 -53.68 -6.01 -34.19
CA VAL A 6 -52.91 -4.77 -34.02
C VAL A 6 -51.49 -5.12 -33.56
N PRO A 7 -50.43 -4.66 -34.25
CA PRO A 7 -49.06 -4.96 -33.87
C PRO A 7 -48.71 -4.24 -32.55
N ILE A 8 -48.37 -5.01 -31.52
CA ILE A 8 -47.95 -4.47 -30.22
C ILE A 8 -46.55 -3.85 -30.40
N PRO A 9 -46.32 -2.56 -30.06
CA PRO A 9 -45.02 -1.93 -30.20
C PRO A 9 -43.98 -2.61 -29.30
N LYS A 10 -42.76 -2.81 -29.84
CA LYS A 10 -41.65 -3.58 -29.24
C LYS A 10 -41.07 -3.01 -27.93
N TYR A 11 -41.63 -1.93 -27.39
CA TYR A 11 -41.10 -1.20 -26.22
C TYR A 11 -42.15 -1.03 -25.12
N LEU A 12 -43.03 -2.02 -24.92
CA LEU A 12 -43.94 -1.99 -23.78
C LEU A 12 -43.14 -2.22 -22.48
N VAL A 13 -42.65 -1.15 -21.87
CA VAL A 13 -42.01 -1.20 -20.54
C VAL A 13 -43.08 -1.58 -19.53
N ARG A 14 -43.07 -2.85 -19.09
CA ARG A 14 -44.01 -3.35 -18.09
C ARG A 14 -43.60 -2.84 -16.71
N ILE A 15 -44.24 -1.75 -16.28
CA ILE A 15 -44.08 -1.22 -14.91
C ILE A 15 -44.80 -2.16 -13.93
N ARG A 16 -44.09 -2.72 -12.95
CA ARG A 16 -44.71 -3.53 -11.90
C ARG A 16 -45.24 -2.65 -10.78
N CYS A 17 -46.17 -3.16 -9.99
CA CYS A 17 -46.65 -2.48 -8.78
C CYS A 17 -45.52 -2.15 -7.79
N SER A 18 -44.48 -2.99 -7.74
CA SER A 18 -43.26 -2.74 -6.96
C SER A 18 -42.52 -1.49 -7.43
N ASP A 19 -42.49 -1.27 -8.74
CA ASP A 19 -41.76 -0.15 -9.34
C ASP A 19 -42.50 1.16 -9.03
N LEU A 20 -43.84 1.17 -9.17
CA LEU A 20 -44.69 2.30 -8.75
C LEU A 20 -44.49 2.65 -7.26
N ARG A 21 -44.44 1.64 -6.37
CA ARG A 21 -44.20 1.87 -4.94
C ARG A 21 -42.82 2.48 -4.69
N ARG A 22 -41.77 2.00 -5.36
CA ARG A 22 -40.41 2.55 -5.24
C ARG A 22 -40.35 4.00 -5.70
N TRP A 23 -40.96 4.33 -6.83
CA TRP A 23 -41.02 5.70 -7.35
C TRP A 23 -41.79 6.64 -6.42
N LYS A 24 -42.90 6.18 -5.84
CA LYS A 24 -43.67 6.97 -4.87
C LYS A 24 -42.86 7.26 -3.60
N LEU A 25 -42.17 6.26 -3.07
CA LEU A 25 -41.27 6.42 -1.92
C LEU A 25 -40.07 7.32 -2.22
N ALA A 26 -39.52 7.25 -3.44
CA ALA A 26 -38.43 8.12 -3.87
C ALA A 26 -38.86 9.59 -3.93
N MET A 27 -40.08 9.88 -4.38
CA MET A 27 -40.63 11.25 -4.40
C MET A 27 -40.94 11.80 -3.00
N GLU A 28 -41.24 10.93 -2.03
CA GLU A 28 -41.45 11.32 -0.63
C GLU A 28 -40.13 11.57 0.12
N CYS A 29 -38.97 11.29 -0.48
CA CYS A 29 -37.65 11.50 0.13
C CYS A 29 -37.07 12.86 -0.30
N PRO A 30 -37.12 13.90 0.56
CA PRO A 30 -36.70 15.26 0.18
C PRO A 30 -35.19 15.41 -0.07
N ASP A 31 -34.38 14.46 0.39
CA ASP A 31 -32.91 14.50 0.34
C ASP A 31 -32.33 13.34 -0.50
N ILE A 32 -33.04 12.86 -1.51
CA ILE A 32 -32.62 11.69 -2.30
C ILE A 32 -31.24 11.88 -2.98
N ASP A 33 -30.89 13.13 -3.31
CA ASP A 33 -29.58 13.48 -3.88
C ASP A 33 -28.41 13.32 -2.90
N LYS A 34 -28.70 13.39 -1.59
CA LYS A 34 -27.72 13.14 -0.53
C LYS A 34 -27.56 11.64 -0.24
N VAL A 35 -28.48 10.81 -0.73
CA VAL A 35 -28.42 9.35 -0.54
C VAL A 35 -27.33 8.78 -1.45
N PRO A 36 -26.28 8.15 -0.89
CA PRO A 36 -25.25 7.49 -1.68
C PRO A 36 -25.88 6.53 -2.70
N ARG A 37 -25.52 6.66 -3.99
CA ARG A 37 -26.09 5.84 -5.09
C ARG A 37 -26.07 4.33 -4.81
N ASN A 38 -25.14 3.87 -3.99
CA ASN A 38 -24.96 2.49 -3.57
C ASN A 38 -25.91 2.00 -2.45
N LEU A 39 -26.74 2.87 -1.88
CA LEU A 39 -27.82 2.53 -0.95
C LEU A 39 -29.18 2.38 -1.66
N LEU A 40 -29.29 2.89 -2.89
CA LEU A 40 -30.44 2.68 -3.77
C LEU A 40 -30.33 1.29 -4.41
N THR A 41 -30.58 0.26 -3.62
CA THR A 41 -30.57 -1.13 -4.10
C THR A 41 -31.95 -1.75 -3.96
N ASP A 42 -32.34 -2.54 -4.95
CA ASP A 42 -33.63 -3.22 -5.05
C ASP A 42 -34.01 -4.10 -3.85
N ARG A 43 -33.01 -4.55 -3.08
CA ARG A 43 -33.16 -5.32 -1.86
C ARG A 43 -32.07 -4.93 -0.87
N VAL A 44 -32.43 -4.84 0.41
CA VAL A 44 -31.44 -4.75 1.50
C VAL A 44 -30.60 -6.03 1.45
N ARG A 45 -29.27 -5.89 1.41
CA ARG A 45 -28.36 -7.04 1.38
C ARG A 45 -28.26 -7.65 2.78
N ASN A 46 -28.19 -8.99 2.84
CA ASN A 46 -27.95 -9.72 4.09
C ASN A 46 -26.48 -9.60 4.57
N PHE A 47 -25.56 -9.30 3.66
CA PHE A 47 -24.13 -9.24 3.96
C PHE A 47 -23.61 -7.80 3.89
N PRO A 48 -22.76 -7.40 4.87
CA PRO A 48 -22.12 -6.09 4.86
C PRO A 48 -21.17 -5.94 3.67
N ARG A 49 -20.92 -4.68 3.31
CA ARG A 49 -20.09 -4.32 2.17
C ARG A 49 -18.63 -4.24 2.62
N PHE A 50 -17.79 -5.18 2.18
CA PHE A 50 -16.37 -5.24 2.56
C PHE A 50 -15.45 -4.27 1.80
N ASP A 51 -16.05 -3.40 0.98
CA ASP A 51 -15.34 -2.47 0.09
C ASP A 51 -14.65 -1.32 0.86
N ASP A 52 -15.10 -1.03 2.10
CA ASP A 52 -14.58 0.06 2.93
C ASP A 52 -14.05 -0.50 4.26
N PHE A 53 -12.72 -0.69 4.34
CA PHE A 53 -12.06 -1.23 5.52
C PHE A 53 -12.33 -0.41 6.79
N GLY A 54 -12.51 0.91 6.66
CA GLY A 54 -12.75 1.80 7.80
C GLY A 54 -14.09 1.54 8.47
N LYS A 55 -15.14 1.28 7.69
CA LYS A 55 -16.50 1.01 8.20
C LYS A 55 -16.65 -0.39 8.79
N ASN A 56 -15.88 -1.36 8.28
CA ASN A 56 -15.91 -2.74 8.75
C ASN A 56 -14.97 -3.00 9.93
N LEU A 57 -14.23 -1.98 10.39
CA LEU A 57 -13.27 -2.10 11.48
C LEU A 57 -13.88 -2.69 12.77
N PRO A 58 -15.07 -2.27 13.25
CA PRO A 58 -15.66 -2.85 14.46
C PRO A 58 -15.97 -4.33 14.29
N LEU A 59 -16.50 -4.70 13.13
CA LEU A 59 -16.85 -6.08 12.80
C LEU A 59 -15.60 -6.97 12.71
N LEU A 60 -14.54 -6.50 12.06
CA LEU A 60 -13.26 -7.22 11.98
C LEU A 60 -12.59 -7.34 13.36
N SER A 61 -12.64 -6.29 14.18
CA SER A 61 -12.13 -6.33 15.56
C SER A 61 -12.91 -7.32 16.44
N GLY A 62 -14.23 -7.38 16.27
CA GLY A 62 -15.10 -8.34 16.95
C GLY A 62 -14.75 -9.78 16.58
N PHE A 63 -14.58 -10.07 15.28
CA PHE A 63 -14.17 -11.41 14.84
C PHE A 63 -12.79 -11.81 15.39
N GLY A 64 -11.81 -10.90 15.37
CA GLY A 64 -10.49 -11.14 15.94
C GLY A 64 -10.53 -11.43 17.45
N PHE A 65 -11.29 -10.63 18.20
CA PHE A 65 -11.46 -10.81 19.64
C PHE A 65 -12.15 -12.13 19.99
N VAL A 66 -13.28 -12.44 19.33
CA VAL A 66 -14.00 -13.70 19.53
C VAL A 66 -13.10 -14.89 19.18
N GLY A 67 -12.33 -14.80 18.09
CA GLY A 67 -11.35 -15.81 17.71
C GLY A 67 -10.28 -16.04 18.79
N LEU A 68 -9.75 -14.95 19.37
CA LEU A 68 -8.75 -15.01 20.44
C LEU A 68 -9.32 -15.68 21.70
N VAL A 69 -10.50 -15.26 22.15
CA VAL A 69 -11.16 -15.84 23.35
C VAL A 69 -11.52 -17.30 23.11
N TYR A 70 -12.08 -17.61 21.95
CA TYR A 70 -12.46 -18.99 21.60
C TYR A 70 -11.25 -19.92 21.52
N GLY A 71 -10.17 -19.51 20.85
CA GLY A 71 -8.92 -20.29 20.81
C GLY A 71 -8.32 -20.45 22.20
N GLY A 72 -8.31 -19.39 23.00
CA GLY A 72 -7.83 -19.40 24.38
C GLY A 72 -8.62 -20.36 25.27
N LEU A 73 -9.94 -20.47 25.08
CA LEU A 73 -10.77 -21.44 25.78
C LEU A 73 -10.32 -22.88 25.51
N HIS A 74 -9.99 -23.22 24.27
CA HIS A 74 -9.46 -24.54 23.93
C HIS A 74 -8.08 -24.80 24.55
N CYS A 75 -7.26 -23.75 24.69
CA CYS A 75 -6.00 -23.84 25.43
C CYS A 75 -6.20 -24.14 26.92
N VAL A 76 -7.34 -23.84 27.55
CA VAL A 76 -7.61 -24.23 28.95
C VAL A 76 -7.57 -25.75 29.12
N ALA A 77 -8.02 -26.49 28.11
CA ALA A 77 -7.95 -27.95 28.05
C ALA A 77 -6.56 -28.46 27.57
N TRP A 78 -5.47 -27.75 27.88
CA TRP A 78 -4.12 -28.06 27.41
C TRP A 78 -3.64 -29.50 27.71
N ASN A 79 -4.05 -30.02 28.87
CA ASN A 79 -3.69 -31.34 29.37
C ASN A 79 -4.89 -32.31 29.38
N ALA A 80 -5.90 -32.07 28.54
CA ALA A 80 -7.01 -33.00 28.42
C ALA A 80 -6.53 -34.41 28.01
N PRO A 81 -7.18 -35.47 28.52
CA PRO A 81 -6.86 -36.83 28.13
C PRO A 81 -7.33 -37.07 26.68
N PHE A 82 -6.41 -37.45 25.79
CA PHE A 82 -6.70 -37.84 24.42
C PHE A 82 -6.29 -39.30 24.21
N SER A 83 -6.96 -39.97 23.26
CA SER A 83 -6.71 -41.38 22.98
C SER A 83 -5.33 -41.60 22.36
N THR A 84 -4.86 -40.64 21.54
CA THR A 84 -3.53 -40.69 20.95
C THR A 84 -2.69 -39.44 21.23
N THR A 85 -1.37 -39.61 21.22
CA THR A 85 -0.42 -38.50 21.34
C THR A 85 -0.51 -37.53 20.16
N VAL A 86 -0.85 -38.02 18.97
CA VAL A 86 -1.02 -37.19 17.76
C VAL A 86 -2.23 -36.27 17.92
N GLU A 87 -3.36 -36.79 18.39
CA GLU A 87 -4.56 -35.97 18.67
C GLU A 87 -4.26 -34.86 19.67
N ARG A 88 -3.54 -35.17 20.74
CA ARG A 88 -3.13 -34.17 21.73
C ARG A 88 -2.28 -33.05 21.11
N TYR A 89 -1.32 -33.38 20.24
CA TYR A 89 -0.51 -32.35 19.57
C TYR A 89 -1.32 -31.54 18.57
N LEU A 90 -2.18 -32.18 17.78
CA LEU A 90 -3.05 -31.49 16.83
C LEU A 90 -4.05 -30.57 17.52
N TRP A 91 -4.58 -30.97 18.69
CA TRP A 91 -5.42 -30.11 19.54
C TRP A 91 -4.68 -28.86 19.97
N ARG A 92 -3.48 -29.02 20.53
CA ARG A 92 -2.64 -27.92 21.01
C ARG A 92 -2.26 -26.98 19.89
N LEU A 93 -1.78 -27.52 18.77
CA LEU A 93 -1.41 -26.73 17.60
C LEU A 93 -2.61 -25.96 17.06
N SER A 94 -3.77 -26.60 16.91
CA SER A 94 -4.98 -25.95 16.40
C SER A 94 -5.48 -24.85 17.35
N SER A 95 -5.40 -25.08 18.66
CA SER A 95 -5.78 -24.07 19.68
C SER A 95 -4.85 -22.86 19.64
N ILE A 96 -3.53 -23.08 19.49
CA ILE A 96 -2.54 -22.00 19.32
C ILE A 96 -2.78 -21.25 18.00
N VAL A 97 -3.04 -21.95 16.90
CA VAL A 97 -3.29 -21.32 15.59
C VAL A 97 -4.52 -20.41 15.67
N ILE A 98 -5.63 -20.87 16.25
CA ILE A 98 -6.84 -20.05 16.36
C ILE A 98 -6.60 -18.84 17.27
N THR A 99 -5.97 -19.05 18.43
CA THR A 99 -5.62 -17.93 19.34
C THR A 99 -4.70 -16.91 18.65
N GLY A 100 -3.67 -17.42 17.96
CA GLY A 100 -2.69 -16.63 17.24
C GLY A 100 -3.28 -15.85 16.07
N THR A 101 -4.25 -16.40 15.35
CA THR A 101 -4.96 -15.67 14.28
C THR A 101 -5.77 -14.49 14.81
N GLY A 102 -6.37 -14.61 16.00
CA GLY A 102 -7.03 -13.49 16.69
C GLY A 102 -6.04 -12.39 17.07
N LEU A 103 -4.88 -12.76 17.63
CA LEU A 103 -3.81 -11.82 17.97
C LEU A 103 -3.21 -11.16 16.72
N PHE A 104 -2.95 -11.92 15.67
CA PHE A 104 -2.46 -11.42 14.39
C PHE A 104 -3.42 -10.41 13.79
N THR A 105 -4.73 -10.67 13.84
CA THR A 105 -5.76 -9.73 13.39
C THR A 105 -5.69 -8.42 14.20
N ALA A 106 -5.58 -8.50 15.52
CA ALA A 106 -5.44 -7.30 16.37
C ALA A 106 -4.17 -6.49 16.05
N LEU A 107 -3.03 -7.17 15.87
CA LEU A 107 -1.77 -6.54 15.49
C LEU A 107 -1.83 -5.89 14.11
N LEU A 108 -2.47 -6.54 13.13
CA LEU A 108 -2.71 -5.95 11.80
C LEU A 108 -3.61 -4.70 11.90
N LEU A 109 -4.64 -4.72 12.74
CA LEU A 109 -5.49 -3.53 12.96
C LEU A 109 -4.71 -2.39 13.59
N ILE A 110 -3.89 -2.68 14.61
CA ILE A 110 -3.00 -1.68 15.21
C ILE A 110 -2.03 -1.15 14.16
N TRP A 111 -1.40 -2.02 13.37
CA TRP A 111 -0.46 -1.63 12.33
C TRP A 111 -1.11 -0.77 11.23
N THR A 112 -2.32 -1.10 10.79
CA THR A 112 -3.06 -0.29 9.79
C THR A 112 -3.52 1.06 10.33
N LYS A 113 -3.64 1.24 11.65
CA LYS A 113 -3.95 2.53 12.29
C LYS A 113 -2.71 3.34 12.67
N SER A 114 -1.64 2.65 13.06
CA SER A 114 -0.37 3.23 13.49
C SER A 114 0.60 3.48 12.34
N THR A 115 0.31 2.96 11.14
CA THR A 115 1.06 3.34 9.92
C THR A 115 0.94 4.86 9.78
N PRO A 116 2.07 5.57 9.89
CA PRO A 116 2.00 6.99 10.14
C PRO A 116 1.43 7.69 8.90
N LEU A 117 0.49 8.61 9.13
CA LEU A 117 -0.36 9.29 8.15
C LEU A 117 0.40 9.91 6.95
N TRP A 118 1.72 10.09 7.04
CA TRP A 118 2.56 10.52 5.93
C TRP A 118 2.69 9.48 4.81
N TYR A 119 2.66 8.18 5.13
CA TYR A 119 2.84 7.09 4.15
C TYR A 119 1.60 6.93 3.24
N ILE A 120 0.40 6.92 3.81
CA ILE A 120 -0.86 6.78 3.06
C ILE A 120 -1.14 8.04 2.22
N ARG A 121 -0.75 9.22 2.72
CA ARG A 121 -0.92 10.49 1.99
C ARG A 121 0.04 10.61 0.80
N SER A 122 1.29 10.17 0.96
CA SER A 122 2.30 10.12 -0.10
C SER A 122 1.91 9.20 -1.26
N VAL A 123 1.37 8.01 -0.97
CA VAL A 123 0.99 7.03 -2.00
C VAL A 123 -0.33 7.37 -2.69
N ARG A 124 -1.34 7.85 -1.93
CA ARG A 124 -2.68 8.16 -2.48
C ARG A 124 -2.66 9.35 -3.42
N ASP A 125 -1.86 10.37 -3.13
CA ASP A 125 -1.86 11.60 -3.92
C ASP A 125 -0.99 11.46 -5.19
N GLY A 126 -0.39 10.29 -5.45
CA GLY A 126 0.35 9.95 -6.68
C GLY A 126 1.54 10.87 -7.00
N LEU A 127 1.81 11.81 -6.12
CA LEU A 127 2.76 12.88 -6.29
C LEU A 127 3.74 12.80 -5.13
N TRP A 128 4.97 12.42 -5.47
CA TRP A 128 6.15 13.07 -4.90
C TRP A 128 6.11 14.57 -5.31
N SER A 129 5.09 15.28 -4.84
CA SER A 129 4.92 16.71 -5.04
C SER A 129 6.09 17.37 -4.32
N THR A 130 6.50 18.53 -4.79
CA THR A 130 7.57 19.39 -4.24
C THR A 130 7.49 19.72 -2.74
N ARG A 131 6.48 19.19 -2.03
CA ARG A 131 6.21 19.34 -0.60
C ARG A 131 6.85 18.25 0.29
N ASP A 132 7.36 17.14 -0.27
CA ASP A 132 7.94 16.07 0.56
C ASP A 132 9.26 16.48 1.24
N PRO A 133 9.44 16.23 2.55
CA PRO A 133 10.66 16.61 3.28
C PRO A 133 11.93 15.97 2.71
N ILE A 134 11.87 14.68 2.39
CA ILE A 134 13.00 13.92 1.84
C ILE A 134 13.38 14.46 0.46
N PHE A 135 12.38 14.73 -0.39
CA PHE A 135 12.61 15.32 -1.71
C PHE A 135 13.21 16.72 -1.61
N ARG A 136 12.79 17.53 -0.62
CA ARG A 136 13.38 18.86 -0.37
C ARG A 136 14.84 18.78 0.06
N VAL A 137 15.19 17.85 0.95
CA VAL A 137 16.59 17.64 1.38
C VAL A 137 17.45 17.14 0.23
N PHE A 138 16.96 16.15 -0.52
CA PHE A 138 17.64 15.63 -1.71
C PHE A 138 17.86 16.73 -2.75
N ASN A 139 16.81 17.48 -3.09
CA ASN A 139 16.88 18.54 -4.09
C ASN A 139 17.72 19.74 -3.61
N PHE A 140 17.74 20.02 -2.31
CA PHE A 140 18.67 20.98 -1.70
C PHE A 140 20.12 20.55 -1.91
N PHE A 141 20.43 19.28 -1.64
CA PHE A 141 21.78 18.73 -1.78
C PHE A 141 22.24 18.73 -3.24
N ILE A 142 21.39 18.26 -4.16
CA ILE A 142 21.65 18.32 -5.60
C ILE A 142 21.93 19.76 -6.04
N ARG A 143 21.06 20.72 -5.68
CA ARG A 143 21.27 22.15 -5.99
C ARG A 143 22.54 22.73 -5.38
N ARG A 144 23.04 22.16 -4.28
CA ARG A 144 24.30 22.57 -3.64
C ARG A 144 25.49 22.03 -4.43
N VAL A 145 25.45 20.75 -4.80
CA VAL A 145 26.47 20.09 -5.62
C VAL A 145 26.56 20.75 -6.99
N THR A 146 25.43 21.03 -7.67
CA THR A 146 25.45 21.70 -8.97
C THR A 146 26.08 23.09 -8.88
N ARG A 147 25.72 23.88 -7.86
CA ARG A 147 26.33 25.21 -7.66
C ARG A 147 27.82 25.14 -7.30
N TRP A 148 28.22 24.12 -6.55
CA TRP A 148 29.63 23.91 -6.25
C TRP A 148 30.42 23.55 -7.50
N LEU A 149 29.91 22.62 -8.32
CA LEU A 149 30.52 22.27 -9.61
C LEU A 149 30.63 23.49 -10.53
N ASP A 150 29.55 24.28 -10.66
CA ASP A 150 29.57 25.54 -11.43
C ASP A 150 30.67 26.49 -10.92
N SER A 151 30.84 26.57 -9.59
CA SER A 151 31.87 27.43 -8.98
C SER A 151 33.31 26.92 -9.17
N VAL A 152 33.50 25.61 -9.26
CA VAL A 152 34.81 24.99 -9.53
C VAL A 152 35.19 25.22 -10.99
N GLN A 153 34.25 25.00 -11.91
CA GLN A 153 34.47 25.19 -13.34
C GLN A 153 34.84 26.64 -13.68
N LEU A 154 34.16 27.61 -13.05
CA LEU A 154 34.47 29.04 -13.23
C LEU A 154 35.88 29.42 -12.74
N ARG A 155 36.41 28.74 -11.71
CA ARG A 155 37.76 29.00 -11.21
C ARG A 155 38.83 28.44 -12.12
N LEU A 156 38.59 27.27 -12.70
CA LEU A 156 39.52 26.63 -13.65
C LEU A 156 39.63 27.46 -14.93
N THR A 157 38.50 27.85 -15.52
CA THR A 157 38.47 28.72 -16.71
C THR A 157 39.06 30.11 -16.46
N ALA A 158 38.84 30.70 -15.28
CA ALA A 158 39.47 31.96 -14.91
C ALA A 158 41.00 31.85 -14.77
N SER A 159 41.48 30.73 -14.21
CA SER A 159 42.91 30.40 -14.10
C SER A 159 43.56 30.27 -15.47
N GLU A 160 42.92 29.53 -16.39
CA GLU A 160 43.41 29.36 -17.77
C GLU A 160 43.45 30.68 -18.54
N LYS A 161 42.40 31.51 -18.45
CA LYS A 161 42.40 32.85 -19.07
C LYS A 161 43.51 33.74 -18.54
N GLN A 162 43.76 33.71 -17.23
CA GLN A 162 44.84 34.49 -16.63
C GLN A 162 46.21 34.03 -17.16
N GLN A 163 46.40 32.72 -17.32
CA GLN A 163 47.64 32.16 -17.86
C GLN A 163 47.81 32.47 -19.36
N GLN A 164 46.72 32.45 -20.13
CA GLN A 164 46.71 32.82 -21.54
C GLN A 164 47.04 34.30 -21.74
N ASP A 165 46.44 35.20 -20.94
CA ASP A 165 46.75 36.64 -20.97
C ASP A 165 48.21 36.93 -20.62
N GLN A 166 48.76 36.18 -19.66
CA GLN A 166 50.17 36.31 -19.28
C GLN A 166 51.09 35.87 -20.43
N THR A 167 50.73 34.79 -21.12
CA THR A 167 51.47 34.26 -22.29
C THR A 167 51.37 35.20 -23.49
N ASN A 168 50.18 35.75 -23.77
CA ASN A 168 49.94 36.75 -24.81
C ASN A 168 50.70 38.05 -24.56
N ARG A 169 50.84 38.49 -23.30
CA ARG A 169 51.67 39.65 -22.93
C ARG A 169 53.16 39.42 -23.16
N ILE A 170 53.63 38.18 -23.03
CA ILE A 170 55.03 37.82 -23.29
C ILE A 170 55.26 37.78 -24.81
N LEU A 171 54.38 37.12 -25.58
CA LEU A 171 54.44 37.02 -27.04
C LEU A 171 54.25 38.38 -27.75
N GLY A 172 53.35 39.24 -27.25
CA GLY A 172 53.10 40.57 -27.81
C GLY A 172 54.26 41.55 -27.61
N LYS A 173 55.26 41.20 -26.78
CA LYS A 173 56.52 41.96 -26.69
C LYS A 173 57.55 41.53 -27.74
N THR A 174 57.35 40.41 -28.42
CA THR A 174 58.41 39.74 -29.20
C THR A 174 58.31 39.93 -30.71
N GLU A 175 57.17 40.34 -31.27
CA GLU A 175 57.02 40.39 -32.73
C GLU A 175 56.28 41.65 -33.21
N SER A 176 56.72 42.15 -34.37
CA SER A 176 56.08 43.18 -35.19
C SER A 176 56.55 42.88 -36.62
N THR A 177 55.83 42.10 -37.42
CA THR A 177 55.24 42.57 -38.69
C THR A 177 54.34 41.54 -39.42
N SER A 178 53.97 40.40 -38.82
CA SER A 178 53.12 39.36 -39.45
C SER A 178 51.72 39.19 -38.83
N TYR A 179 51.20 40.24 -38.18
CA TYR A 179 50.05 40.11 -37.26
C TYR A 179 48.68 40.05 -37.93
N ARG A 180 48.50 40.68 -39.10
CA ARG A 180 47.16 40.90 -39.65
C ARG A 180 46.48 39.64 -40.20
N HIS A 181 47.24 38.66 -40.68
CA HIS A 181 46.67 37.38 -41.14
C HIS A 181 46.42 36.42 -39.98
N ILE A 182 47.28 36.46 -38.95
CA ILE A 182 47.15 35.66 -37.74
C ILE A 182 45.96 36.14 -36.88
N GLU A 183 45.68 37.44 -36.81
CA GLU A 183 44.53 38.00 -36.07
C GLU A 183 43.18 37.55 -36.65
N LEU A 184 43.06 37.49 -37.98
CA LEU A 184 41.85 37.03 -38.66
C LEU A 184 41.65 35.52 -38.49
N GLN A 185 42.72 34.72 -38.56
CA GLN A 185 42.66 33.30 -38.24
C GLN A 185 42.39 33.04 -36.76
N ARG A 186 42.93 33.86 -35.85
CA ARG A 186 42.72 33.76 -34.40
C ARG A 186 41.32 34.18 -33.98
N THR A 187 40.72 35.17 -34.63
CA THR A 187 39.34 35.59 -34.35
C THR A 187 38.33 34.57 -34.85
N ALA A 188 38.57 33.94 -36.01
CA ALA A 188 37.77 32.81 -36.50
C ALA A 188 37.99 31.54 -35.66
N SER A 189 39.24 31.19 -35.34
CA SER A 189 39.56 30.05 -34.46
C SER A 189 39.03 30.25 -33.04
N GLY A 190 39.06 31.48 -32.53
CA GLY A 190 38.58 31.82 -31.20
C GLY A 190 37.05 31.82 -31.10
N SER A 191 36.32 32.13 -32.16
CA SER A 191 34.86 31.97 -32.18
C SER A 191 34.48 30.49 -32.19
N ASP A 192 35.18 29.66 -32.97
CA ASP A 192 34.92 28.22 -33.05
C ASP A 192 35.26 27.50 -31.73
N GLU A 193 36.38 27.85 -31.08
CA GLU A 193 36.74 27.33 -29.75
C GLU A 193 35.74 27.76 -28.67
N GLN A 194 35.22 29.00 -28.72
CA GLN A 194 34.20 29.46 -27.77
C GLN A 194 32.87 28.75 -27.97
N GLU A 195 32.51 28.43 -29.22
CA GLU A 195 31.31 27.66 -29.54
C GLU A 195 31.44 26.21 -29.07
N GLU A 196 32.59 25.57 -29.27
CA GLU A 196 32.90 24.24 -28.72
C GLU A 196 32.88 24.21 -27.18
N GLU A 197 33.43 25.22 -26.50
CA GLU A 197 33.44 25.31 -25.03
C GLU A 197 32.01 25.47 -24.46
N ILE A 198 31.16 26.25 -25.13
CA ILE A 198 29.74 26.38 -24.76
C ILE A 198 28.98 25.07 -24.98
N ILE A 199 29.27 24.36 -26.08
CA ILE A 199 28.69 23.04 -26.35
C ILE A 199 29.12 22.04 -25.28
N GLU A 200 30.40 21.96 -24.94
CA GLU A 200 30.90 21.04 -23.89
C GLU A 200 30.31 21.37 -22.51
N PHE A 201 30.21 22.65 -22.14
CA PHE A 201 29.58 23.08 -20.89
C PHE A 201 28.08 22.72 -20.84
N THR A 202 27.35 22.89 -21.95
CA THR A 202 25.93 22.53 -22.02
C THR A 202 25.72 21.01 -22.00
N GLU A 203 26.60 20.23 -22.64
CA GLU A 203 26.59 18.77 -22.57
C GLU A 203 26.86 18.26 -21.15
N HIS A 204 27.84 18.83 -20.45
CA HIS A 204 28.17 18.43 -19.08
C HIS A 204 26.99 18.65 -18.12
N ARG A 205 26.28 19.79 -18.26
CA ARG A 205 25.05 20.05 -17.50
C ARG A 205 23.92 19.10 -17.90
N ALA A 206 23.80 18.76 -19.18
CA ALA A 206 22.80 17.80 -19.66
C ALA A 206 23.07 16.39 -19.12
N ILE A 207 24.33 15.96 -19.04
CA ILE A 207 24.76 14.67 -18.48
C ILE A 207 24.42 14.61 -16.99
N VAL A 208 24.79 15.63 -16.21
CA VAL A 208 24.47 15.70 -14.78
C VAL A 208 22.96 15.70 -14.53
N TRP A 209 22.20 16.43 -15.34
CA TRP A 209 20.74 16.45 -15.25
C TRP A 209 20.13 15.08 -15.61
N ARG A 210 20.60 14.42 -16.67
CA ARG A 210 20.18 13.07 -17.07
C ARG A 210 20.49 12.05 -15.98
N ALA A 211 21.71 12.06 -15.45
CA ALA A 211 22.14 11.18 -14.36
C ALA A 211 21.29 11.39 -13.09
N SER A 212 21.01 12.64 -12.72
CA SER A 212 20.14 12.98 -11.59
C SER A 212 18.71 12.47 -11.78
N ARG A 213 18.16 12.61 -12.99
CA ARG A 213 16.82 12.12 -13.35
C ARG A 213 16.75 10.60 -13.36
N MET A 214 17.81 9.92 -13.83
CA MET A 214 17.93 8.46 -13.79
C MET A 214 17.97 7.98 -12.34
N PHE A 215 18.78 8.61 -11.49
CA PHE A 215 18.86 8.28 -10.06
C PHE A 215 17.51 8.46 -9.36
N ALA A 216 16.81 9.57 -9.60
CA ALA A 216 15.46 9.78 -9.05
C ALA A 216 14.42 8.78 -9.58
N SER A 217 14.57 8.29 -10.81
CA SER A 217 13.67 7.28 -11.37
C SER A 217 13.95 5.90 -10.80
N PHE A 218 15.22 5.56 -10.62
CA PHE A 218 15.65 4.33 -9.95
C PHE A 218 15.20 4.31 -8.49
N ALA A 219 15.40 5.40 -7.75
CA ALA A 219 14.94 5.52 -6.37
C ALA A 219 13.41 5.39 -6.23
N ARG A 220 12.64 5.92 -7.19
CA ARG A 220 11.18 5.71 -7.22
C ARG A 220 10.83 4.24 -7.49
N ALA A 221 11.47 3.64 -8.49
CA ALA A 221 11.25 2.24 -8.81
C ALA A 221 11.58 1.31 -7.64
N SER A 222 12.68 1.57 -6.91
CA SER A 222 13.06 0.77 -5.75
C SER A 222 12.08 0.92 -4.58
N ILE A 223 11.56 2.12 -4.32
CA ILE A 223 10.51 2.34 -3.32
C ILE A 223 9.22 1.60 -3.71
N TYR A 224 8.78 1.70 -4.96
CA TYR A 224 7.60 0.95 -5.44
C TYR A 224 7.80 -0.56 -5.37
N ALA A 225 8.99 -1.05 -5.72
CA ALA A 225 9.33 -2.46 -5.61
C ALA A 225 9.28 -2.94 -4.15
N LEU A 226 9.85 -2.17 -3.21
CA LEU A 226 9.77 -2.50 -1.78
C LEU A 226 8.33 -2.52 -1.27
N HIS A 227 7.49 -1.58 -1.71
CA HIS A 227 6.07 -1.57 -1.36
C HIS A 227 5.30 -2.74 -1.96
N PHE A 228 5.57 -3.08 -3.21
CA PHE A 228 4.99 -4.24 -3.84
C PHE A 228 5.36 -5.52 -3.10
N LEU A 229 6.64 -5.69 -2.75
CA LEU A 229 7.14 -6.85 -2.02
C LEU A 229 6.53 -6.96 -0.61
N THR A 230 6.48 -5.84 0.13
CA THR A 230 5.88 -5.82 1.49
C THR A 230 4.37 -6.04 1.46
N LYS A 231 3.67 -5.55 0.44
CA LYS A 231 2.24 -5.79 0.25
C LYS A 231 1.97 -7.25 -0.14
N ALA A 232 2.73 -7.78 -1.09
CA ALA A 232 2.62 -9.17 -1.53
C ALA A 232 2.91 -10.16 -0.39
N SER A 233 3.95 -9.92 0.41
CA SER A 233 4.27 -10.79 1.55
C SER A 233 3.19 -10.77 2.63
N LEU A 234 2.58 -9.61 2.88
CA LEU A 234 1.46 -9.47 3.80
C LEU A 234 0.21 -10.19 3.29
N ASP A 235 -0.12 -10.06 2.00
CA ASP A 235 -1.27 -10.74 1.39
C ASP A 235 -1.10 -12.27 1.40
N ILE A 236 0.11 -12.76 1.11
CA ILE A 236 0.46 -14.19 1.20
C ILE A 236 0.32 -14.68 2.65
N SER A 237 0.82 -13.91 3.61
CA SER A 237 0.74 -14.25 5.04
C SER A 237 -0.70 -14.30 5.53
N ILE A 238 -1.56 -13.36 5.11
CA ILE A 238 -2.99 -13.38 5.41
C ILE A 238 -3.65 -14.62 4.81
N ALA A 239 -3.38 -14.94 3.55
CA ALA A 239 -3.93 -16.12 2.89
C ALA A 239 -3.51 -17.41 3.61
N ALA A 240 -2.24 -17.53 4.00
CA ALA A 240 -1.73 -18.66 4.77
C ALA A 240 -2.40 -18.77 6.15
N CYS A 241 -2.53 -17.67 6.89
CA CYS A 241 -3.23 -17.63 8.18
C CYS A 241 -4.71 -18.05 8.05
N CYS A 242 -5.40 -17.60 6.99
CA CYS A 242 -6.79 -18.01 6.72
C CYS A 242 -6.88 -19.52 6.42
N ALA A 243 -5.98 -20.07 5.61
CA ALA A 243 -5.96 -21.49 5.32
C ALA A 243 -5.70 -22.34 6.58
N LEU A 244 -4.70 -21.95 7.37
CA LEU A 244 -4.39 -22.61 8.64
C LEU A 244 -5.54 -22.50 9.65
N TYR A 245 -6.22 -21.36 9.70
CA TYR A 245 -7.41 -21.17 10.54
C TYR A 245 -8.53 -22.15 10.17
N VAL A 246 -8.83 -22.28 8.88
CA VAL A 246 -9.90 -23.19 8.39
C VAL A 246 -9.56 -24.64 8.72
N LEU A 247 -8.32 -25.06 8.49
CA LEU A 247 -7.86 -26.42 8.81
C LEU A 247 -7.93 -26.69 10.32
N ALA A 248 -7.39 -25.78 11.14
CA ALA A 248 -7.44 -25.88 12.59
C ALA A 248 -8.88 -25.92 13.12
N ARG A 249 -9.76 -25.08 12.55
CA ARG A 249 -11.19 -25.07 12.90
C ARG A 249 -11.86 -26.39 12.58
N PHE A 250 -11.67 -26.90 11.37
CA PHE A 250 -12.25 -28.16 10.95
C PHE A 250 -11.79 -29.29 11.87
N TYR A 251 -10.50 -29.35 12.18
CA TYR A 251 -9.95 -30.33 13.10
C TYR A 251 -10.56 -30.22 14.50
N LEU A 252 -10.60 -29.02 15.11
CA LEU A 252 -11.17 -28.84 16.46
C LEU A 252 -12.64 -29.26 16.53
N VAL A 253 -13.41 -29.01 15.48
CA VAL A 253 -14.81 -29.45 15.42
C VAL A 253 -14.87 -30.98 15.41
N VAL A 254 -14.13 -31.63 14.52
CA VAL A 254 -14.11 -33.10 14.40
C VAL A 254 -13.65 -33.75 15.71
N ILE A 255 -12.53 -33.32 16.27
CA ILE A 255 -11.99 -33.92 17.51
C ILE A 255 -12.91 -33.68 18.72
N SER A 256 -13.65 -32.56 18.75
CA SER A 256 -14.63 -32.32 19.83
C SER A 256 -15.76 -33.34 19.79
N PHE A 257 -16.24 -33.70 18.59
CA PHE A 257 -17.26 -34.75 18.45
C PHE A 257 -16.70 -36.14 18.77
N VAL A 258 -15.48 -36.45 18.33
CA VAL A 258 -14.82 -37.73 18.67
C VAL A 258 -14.63 -37.85 20.19
N ASN A 259 -14.12 -36.82 20.84
CA ASN A 259 -13.92 -36.81 22.29
C ASN A 259 -15.24 -36.96 23.06
N LEU A 260 -16.34 -36.39 22.55
CA LEU A 260 -17.67 -36.56 23.14
C LEU A 260 -18.15 -38.02 23.02
N ALA A 261 -17.82 -38.72 21.92
CA ALA A 261 -18.18 -40.12 21.74
C ALA A 261 -17.38 -41.06 22.65
N TYR A 262 -16.12 -40.74 22.97
CA TYR A 262 -15.21 -41.55 23.78
C TYR A 262 -15.01 -41.03 25.22
N LEU A 263 -16.05 -40.45 25.81
CA LEU A 263 -16.01 -39.98 27.20
C LEU A 263 -15.85 -41.16 28.18
N PRO A 264 -15.07 -40.99 29.26
CA PRO A 264 -14.97 -42.01 30.31
C PRO A 264 -16.32 -42.19 31.02
N ASP A 265 -16.61 -43.39 31.51
CA ASP A 265 -17.89 -43.73 32.16
C ASP A 265 -18.25 -42.78 33.32
N SER A 266 -17.24 -42.22 34.00
CA SER A 266 -17.42 -41.23 35.07
C SER A 266 -18.11 -39.94 34.59
N ALA A 267 -18.03 -39.58 33.31
CA ALA A 267 -18.71 -38.42 32.75
C ALA A 267 -20.24 -38.60 32.69
N TYR A 268 -20.72 -39.84 32.68
CA TYR A 268 -22.14 -40.19 32.72
C TYR A 268 -22.66 -40.39 34.15
N SER A 269 -21.77 -40.37 35.15
CA SER A 269 -22.18 -40.42 36.55
C SER A 269 -22.91 -39.13 36.94
N LEU A 270 -24.02 -39.28 37.66
CA LEU A 270 -24.88 -38.16 38.04
C LEU A 270 -24.09 -37.24 38.99
N VAL A 271 -23.72 -36.04 38.54
CA VAL A 271 -23.05 -35.05 39.38
C VAL A 271 -23.97 -34.69 40.53
N SER A 272 -23.52 -34.89 41.78
CA SER A 272 -24.30 -34.49 42.95
C SER A 272 -24.24 -32.97 43.13
N TRP A 273 -25.10 -32.26 42.40
CA TRP A 273 -25.24 -30.80 42.44
C TRP A 273 -25.47 -30.27 43.86
N SER A 274 -26.10 -31.07 44.73
CA SER A 274 -26.31 -30.76 46.15
C SER A 274 -25.04 -30.41 46.92
N ARG A 275 -23.87 -30.91 46.48
CA ARG A 275 -22.57 -30.65 47.12
C ARG A 275 -21.99 -29.27 46.76
N TYR A 276 -22.48 -28.63 45.70
CA TYR A 276 -21.98 -27.35 45.19
C TYR A 276 -22.91 -26.16 45.48
N ILE A 277 -24.13 -26.43 45.93
CA ILE A 277 -25.03 -25.37 46.40
C ILE A 277 -24.53 -24.94 47.78
N PRO A 278 -24.07 -23.69 47.98
CA PRO A 278 -23.69 -23.20 49.29
C PRO A 278 -24.92 -23.28 50.20
N HIS A 279 -24.86 -24.15 51.19
CA HIS A 279 -25.89 -24.26 52.20
C HIS A 279 -25.60 -23.16 53.22
N PHE A 280 -26.44 -22.13 53.23
CA PHE A 280 -26.44 -21.13 54.29
C PHE A 280 -27.17 -21.75 55.49
N GLY A 281 -26.39 -22.20 56.47
CA GLY A 281 -26.87 -22.58 57.80
C GLY A 281 -27.00 -21.36 58.70
#